data_AF-A0A9E4QNK2-F1
#
_entry.id   AF-A0A9E4QNK2-F1
#
_cell.length_a   1.000
_cell.length_b   1.000
_cell.length_c   1.000
_cell.angle_alpha   90.00
_cell.angle_beta   90.00
_cell.angle_gamma   90.00
#
_symmetry.space_group_name_H-M   'P 1'
#
loop_
_entity.id
_entity.type
_entity.pdbx_description
1 polymer ?
#
loop_
_entity_poly.entity_id
_entity_poly.type
_entity_poly.pdbx_seq_one_letter_code
_entity_poly.pdbx_strand_id
1 'polypeptide(L)'
;MSEAYDKLKARASARWTELHMKPWIRVSTGLLGMAAGARDTLGALRHDLAQAGIDATVSEVGSTGLCYAEPLVDVYVPASARVLYANVGPEHVPAIVEQHIKNGEPVVELALATVDSDHPGLPRREDLPMMRLQQRIALRNAGEIDPADIDQYVARGGFAGLERAVSELDPERVLQEVKDSGLRGRGGAAFPTGVKWGFLAGNPAPEKYILCNAEEGDPGAFNDKTILEADPFTLIEGCIIAGFATGASNGIVFIRHGHDAPIDRTRAAIEACYANGLLGEHILGTDFAFEMDVSLVGESYVAGEETALMEAIEGKRSMPRFRPPFPAAVGVWGKPSNINNIKTLAYVPEIVRRGAAWFRGIGTEKSPGTAIACLSGDIAYPGLVEVPFGLTMRQVIEECGGGDPGGKALKFVQTGGPLGGVLPVDQLDIILDLDVMAAAGAMFGSGGLIVCNEDRSVVDLTRNLLAFDQMESCGKCFPCRLGMSHLLEVLDRLCAGEGRPEDMALMERIGSNMKVGSLCGHGQLGYNPVASAVKFFGDEFAAQCDPGAARDLGTLVSPRAPLRGAQLAGETPTAVVKADFVARPEPVGVSAAPSEDGG
;
A
#
# COMPACT_ATOMS: atom_id res chain seq x y z
N MET A 1 27.16 18.15 10.23
CA MET A 1 26.05 18.95 9.67
C MET A 1 26.60 19.91 8.64
N SER A 2 26.20 19.72 7.39
CA SER A 2 26.52 20.61 6.28
C SER A 2 25.84 21.97 6.45
N GLU A 3 26.50 23.04 6.00
CA GLU A 3 25.93 24.40 6.02
C GLU A 3 24.64 24.48 5.20
N ALA A 4 24.55 23.67 4.13
CA ALA A 4 23.36 23.56 3.29
C ALA A 4 22.15 23.03 4.08
N TYR A 5 22.33 21.92 4.81
CA TYR A 5 21.25 21.34 5.61
C TYR A 5 20.85 22.24 6.79
N ASP A 6 21.81 22.91 7.44
CA ASP A 6 21.51 23.84 8.53
C ASP A 6 20.64 25.02 8.08
N LYS A 7 20.89 25.56 6.88
CA LYS A 7 20.04 26.61 6.28
C LYS A 7 18.63 26.09 6.00
N LEU A 8 18.51 24.90 5.41
CA LEU A 8 17.22 24.28 5.13
C LEU A 8 16.43 24.06 6.43
N LYS A 9 17.07 23.53 7.46
CA LYS A 9 16.49 23.28 8.78
C LYS A 9 16.06 24.56 9.48
N ALA A 10 16.84 25.64 9.39
CA ALA A 10 16.47 26.93 9.95
C ALA A 10 15.22 27.51 9.27
N ARG A 11 15.15 27.46 7.93
CA ARG A 11 13.97 27.87 7.15
C ARG A 11 12.74 27.04 7.55
N ALA A 12 12.89 25.72 7.58
CA ALA A 12 11.85 24.78 7.96
C ALA A 12 11.32 25.02 9.39
N SER A 13 12.21 25.30 10.34
CA SER A 13 11.81 25.60 11.73
C SER A 13 11.00 26.89 11.85
N ALA A 14 11.38 27.92 11.08
CA ALA A 14 10.64 29.17 11.02
C ALA A 14 9.25 28.96 10.40
N ARG A 15 9.17 28.23 9.28
CA ARG A 15 7.91 27.85 8.63
C ARG A 15 7.00 27.06 9.57
N TRP A 16 7.55 26.09 10.29
CA TRP A 16 6.79 25.30 11.26
C TRP A 16 6.21 26.15 12.39
N THR A 17 6.98 27.13 12.88
CA THR A 17 6.53 28.06 13.92
C THR A 17 5.40 28.95 13.40
N GLU A 18 5.53 29.47 12.17
CA GLU A 18 4.49 30.27 11.51
C GLU A 18 3.15 29.52 11.43
N LEU A 19 3.18 28.24 11.05
CA LEU A 19 1.98 27.39 10.98
C LEU A 19 1.24 27.26 12.32
N HIS A 20 1.96 27.36 13.44
CA HIS A 20 1.38 27.24 14.79
C HIS A 20 0.98 28.59 15.41
N MET A 21 1.22 29.71 14.71
CA MET A 21 0.84 31.05 15.21
C MET A 21 -0.64 31.40 14.95
N LYS A 22 -1.31 30.69 14.06
CA LYS A 22 -2.71 30.92 13.66
C LYS A 22 -3.46 29.60 13.53
N PRO A 23 -4.78 29.60 13.37
CA PRO A 23 -5.52 28.37 13.12
C PRO A 23 -4.94 27.62 11.92
N TRP A 24 -4.67 26.34 12.09
CA TRP A 24 -4.15 25.46 11.06
C TRP A 24 -5.06 24.26 10.91
N ILE A 25 -5.72 24.21 9.76
CA ILE A 25 -6.68 23.16 9.41
C ILE A 25 -6.04 22.26 8.37
N ARG A 26 -6.03 20.95 8.65
CA ARG A 26 -5.53 19.92 7.74
C ARG A 26 -6.70 19.07 7.28
N VAL A 27 -6.85 18.95 5.97
CA VAL A 27 -7.92 18.17 5.34
C VAL A 27 -7.29 16.99 4.62
N SER A 28 -7.73 15.77 4.93
CA SER A 28 -7.26 14.57 4.25
C SER A 28 -7.78 14.54 2.80
N THR A 29 -6.88 14.72 1.84
CA THR A 29 -7.19 14.75 0.39
C THR A 29 -6.45 13.68 -0.40
N GLY A 30 -5.99 12.62 0.28
CA GLY A 30 -5.54 11.39 -0.39
C GLY A 30 -6.69 10.72 -1.16
N LEU A 31 -6.42 9.64 -1.90
CA LEU A 31 -7.40 8.93 -2.72
C LEU A 31 -8.69 8.59 -1.94
N LEU A 32 -8.54 8.16 -0.68
CA LEU A 32 -9.66 7.79 0.18
C LEU A 32 -10.48 8.99 0.65
N GLY A 33 -9.82 10.08 1.07
CA GLY A 33 -10.50 11.33 1.43
C GLY A 33 -11.25 11.90 0.23
N MET A 34 -10.62 11.89 -0.95
CA MET A 34 -11.24 12.36 -2.20
C MET A 34 -12.45 11.52 -2.58
N ALA A 35 -12.36 10.19 -2.48
CA ALA A 35 -13.50 9.29 -2.70
C ALA A 35 -14.65 9.55 -1.70
N ALA A 36 -14.34 9.92 -0.46
CA ALA A 36 -15.30 10.26 0.57
C ALA A 36 -15.86 11.70 0.50
N GLY A 37 -15.44 12.50 -0.49
CA GLY A 37 -15.96 13.86 -0.72
C GLY A 37 -15.11 15.00 -0.15
N ALA A 38 -13.84 14.76 0.19
CA ALA A 38 -12.95 15.78 0.76
C ALA A 38 -12.81 17.05 -0.09
N ARG A 39 -12.97 16.94 -1.43
CA ARG A 39 -12.95 18.10 -2.34
C ARG A 39 -14.02 19.13 -1.99
N ASP A 40 -15.24 18.67 -1.72
CA ASP A 40 -16.36 19.54 -1.41
C ASP A 40 -16.20 20.14 -0.01
N THR A 41 -15.73 19.34 0.96
CA THR A 41 -15.39 19.79 2.31
C THR A 41 -14.31 20.86 2.30
N LEU A 42 -13.24 20.67 1.51
CA LEU A 42 -12.17 21.65 1.33
C LEU A 42 -12.69 22.95 0.70
N GLY A 43 -13.56 22.84 -0.31
CA GLY A 43 -14.19 23.99 -0.96
C GLY A 43 -15.05 24.80 0.00
N ALA A 44 -15.92 24.14 0.77
CA ALA A 44 -16.75 24.76 1.78
C ALA A 44 -15.90 25.41 2.88
N LEU A 45 -14.87 24.73 3.38
CA LEU A 45 -13.98 25.26 4.41
C LEU A 45 -13.27 26.54 3.96
N ARG A 46 -12.69 26.54 2.75
CA ARG A 46 -12.04 27.74 2.19
C ARG A 46 -13.04 28.88 1.99
N HIS A 47 -14.26 28.59 1.57
CA HIS A 47 -15.32 29.58 1.40
C HIS A 47 -15.73 30.23 2.72
N ASP A 48 -16.05 29.42 3.73
CA ASP A 48 -16.57 29.89 5.02
C ASP A 48 -15.51 30.66 5.82
N LEU A 49 -14.25 30.20 5.81
CA LEU A 49 -13.12 30.94 6.40
C LEU A 49 -12.95 32.32 5.76
N ALA A 50 -13.07 32.40 4.43
CA ALA A 50 -12.98 33.67 3.70
C ALA A 50 -14.18 34.59 4.00
N GLN A 51 -15.40 34.05 4.07
CA GLN A 51 -16.59 34.84 4.44
C GLN A 51 -16.50 35.37 5.87
N ALA A 52 -15.99 34.57 6.81
CA ALA A 52 -15.81 34.96 8.19
C ALA A 52 -14.61 35.90 8.43
N GLY A 53 -13.76 36.11 7.41
CA GLY A 53 -12.56 36.94 7.51
C GLY A 53 -11.50 36.36 8.46
N ILE A 54 -11.45 35.03 8.59
CA ILE A 54 -10.53 34.33 9.50
C ILE A 54 -9.22 34.06 8.76
N ASP A 55 -8.10 34.57 9.29
CA ASP A 55 -6.77 34.21 8.82
C ASP A 55 -6.35 32.84 9.37
N ALA A 56 -6.50 31.81 8.54
CA ALA A 56 -6.16 30.43 8.85
C ALA A 56 -5.33 29.80 7.73
N THR A 57 -4.43 28.89 8.08
CA THR A 57 -3.77 28.04 7.10
C THR A 57 -4.63 26.80 6.85
N VAL A 58 -4.89 26.48 5.59
CA VAL A 58 -5.53 25.22 5.19
C VAL A 58 -4.52 24.40 4.39
N SER A 59 -4.13 23.26 4.93
CA SER A 59 -3.21 22.31 4.29
C SER A 59 -3.96 21.07 3.84
N GLU A 60 -3.57 20.58 2.67
CA GLU A 60 -4.05 19.33 2.12
C GLU A 60 -3.08 18.23 2.53
N VAL A 61 -3.55 17.19 3.21
CA VAL A 61 -2.67 16.14 3.78
C VAL A 61 -3.05 14.76 3.24
N GLY A 62 -2.15 13.78 3.37
CA GLY A 62 -2.48 12.38 3.11
C GLY A 62 -3.39 11.77 4.18
N SER A 63 -4.01 10.63 3.85
CA SER A 63 -4.84 9.91 4.80
C SER A 63 -4.04 9.45 6.01
N THR A 64 -4.63 9.54 7.20
CA THR A 64 -4.04 9.03 8.44
C THR A 64 -4.12 7.50 8.55
N GLY A 65 -4.80 6.83 7.62
CA GLY A 65 -5.13 5.40 7.69
C GLY A 65 -6.46 5.08 8.36
N LEU A 66 -7.16 6.06 8.94
CA LEU A 66 -8.50 5.88 9.52
C LEU A 66 -9.58 5.98 8.44
N CYS A 67 -9.57 5.03 7.49
CA CYS A 67 -10.36 5.11 6.26
C CYS A 67 -11.87 5.12 6.50
N TYR A 68 -12.33 4.50 7.59
CA TYR A 68 -13.74 4.51 8.03
C TYR A 68 -14.24 5.89 8.49
N ALA A 69 -13.35 6.86 8.69
CA ALA A 69 -13.63 8.17 9.24
C ALA A 69 -13.38 9.32 8.25
N GLU A 70 -13.03 9.00 7.00
CA GLU A 70 -12.81 9.99 5.95
C GLU A 70 -14.14 10.64 5.48
N PRO A 71 -14.16 11.93 5.10
CA PRO A 71 -13.06 12.89 5.13
C PRO A 71 -12.71 13.33 6.55
N LEU A 72 -11.41 13.25 6.88
CA LEU A 72 -10.88 13.74 8.14
C LEU A 72 -10.49 15.22 8.05
N VAL A 73 -10.87 15.98 9.09
CA VAL A 73 -10.45 17.38 9.27
C VAL A 73 -9.80 17.53 10.63
N ASP A 74 -8.50 17.82 10.66
CA ASP A 74 -7.75 18.11 11.87
C ASP A 74 -7.66 19.62 12.05
N VAL A 75 -8.19 20.12 13.15
CA VAL A 75 -8.24 21.54 13.48
C VAL A 75 -7.33 21.82 14.66
N TYR A 76 -6.30 22.62 14.40
CA TYR A 76 -5.49 23.25 15.43
C TYR A 76 -5.88 24.73 15.54
N VAL A 77 -6.22 25.17 16.75
CA VAL A 77 -6.40 26.59 17.09
C VAL A 77 -5.44 26.91 18.23
N PRO A 78 -4.63 27.99 18.14
CA PRO A 78 -3.73 28.36 19.22
C PRO A 78 -4.46 28.47 20.57
N ALA A 79 -3.88 27.86 21.61
CA ALA A 79 -4.44 27.80 22.96
C ALA A 79 -5.78 27.05 23.13
N SER A 80 -6.26 26.33 22.10
CA SER A 80 -7.35 25.35 22.22
C SER A 80 -6.83 23.91 22.05
N ALA A 81 -7.66 22.93 22.39
CA ALA A 81 -7.40 21.53 22.12
C ALA A 81 -7.38 21.30 20.60
N ARG A 82 -6.39 20.56 20.09
CA ARG A 82 -6.37 20.13 18.69
C ARG A 82 -7.36 18.97 18.54
N VAL A 83 -8.26 19.06 17.56
CA VAL A 83 -9.38 18.11 17.41
C VAL A 83 -9.40 17.52 16.02
N LEU A 84 -9.56 16.20 15.95
CA LEU A 84 -9.77 15.46 14.72
C LEU A 84 -11.26 15.19 14.54
N TYR A 85 -11.84 15.71 13.46
CA TYR A 85 -13.22 15.48 13.05
C TYR A 85 -13.29 14.39 12.00
N ALA A 86 -14.34 13.56 12.07
CA ALA A 86 -14.58 12.44 11.17
C ALA A 86 -15.83 12.64 10.32
N ASN A 87 -15.85 12.03 9.14
CA ASN A 87 -16.98 12.04 8.20
C ASN A 87 -17.48 13.47 7.91
N VAL A 88 -16.54 14.42 7.74
CA VAL A 88 -16.87 15.83 7.58
C VAL A 88 -17.32 16.10 6.15
N GLY A 89 -18.59 16.43 5.97
CA GLY A 89 -19.16 16.94 4.73
C GLY A 89 -19.31 18.47 4.75
N PRO A 90 -19.66 19.10 3.60
CA PRO A 90 -19.91 20.54 3.50
C PRO A 90 -20.93 21.06 4.52
N GLU A 91 -21.93 20.26 4.88
CA GLU A 91 -22.96 20.63 5.87
C GLU A 91 -22.43 20.81 7.29
N HIS A 92 -21.29 20.20 7.61
CA HIS A 92 -20.65 20.25 8.92
C HIS A 92 -19.71 21.45 9.08
N VAL A 93 -19.20 21.99 7.95
CA VAL A 93 -18.19 23.05 7.94
C VAL A 93 -18.64 24.32 8.68
N PRO A 94 -19.87 24.84 8.52
CA PRO A 94 -20.28 26.07 9.21
C PRO A 94 -20.18 25.96 10.73
N ALA A 95 -20.52 24.79 11.29
CA ALA A 95 -20.43 24.54 12.73
C ALA A 95 -18.96 24.50 13.20
N ILE A 96 -18.08 23.84 12.45
CA ILE A 96 -16.64 23.78 12.77
C ILE A 96 -16.01 25.17 12.71
N VAL A 97 -16.34 25.98 11.70
CA VAL A 97 -15.80 27.34 11.54
C VAL A 97 -16.29 28.27 12.65
N GLU A 98 -17.59 28.31 12.91
CA GLU A 98 -18.16 29.25 13.89
C GLU A 98 -17.89 28.82 15.33
N GLN A 99 -18.07 27.54 15.68
CA GLN A 99 -17.94 27.08 17.06
C GLN A 99 -16.47 26.82 17.43
N HIS A 100 -15.73 26.05 16.62
CA HIS A 100 -14.39 25.65 17.00
C HIS A 100 -13.32 26.65 16.56
N ILE A 101 -13.26 27.00 15.27
CA ILE A 101 -12.17 27.83 14.75
C ILE A 101 -12.25 29.26 15.31
N LYS A 102 -13.46 29.83 15.40
CA LYS A 102 -13.68 31.20 15.87
C LYS A 102 -13.82 31.33 17.39
N ASN A 103 -14.62 30.46 18.03
CA ASN A 103 -14.87 30.56 19.47
C ASN A 103 -13.95 29.66 20.32
N GLY A 104 -13.15 28.79 19.69
CA GLY A 104 -12.23 27.88 20.39
C GLY A 104 -12.91 26.66 21.00
N GLU A 105 -14.19 26.42 20.74
CA GLU A 105 -14.98 25.35 21.35
C GLU A 105 -15.17 24.15 20.40
N PRO A 106 -14.67 22.95 20.73
CA PRO A 106 -14.85 21.77 19.89
C PRO A 106 -16.32 21.41 19.65
N VAL A 107 -16.67 21.10 18.39
CA VAL A 107 -17.96 20.46 18.03
C VAL A 107 -17.93 18.98 18.44
N VAL A 108 -18.22 18.68 19.71
CA VAL A 108 -18.08 17.33 20.31
C VAL A 108 -18.82 16.24 19.53
N GLU A 109 -19.98 16.54 18.95
CA GLU A 109 -20.79 15.57 18.20
C GLU A 109 -20.13 15.05 16.92
N LEU A 110 -19.24 15.85 16.31
CA LEU A 110 -18.50 15.51 15.10
C LEU A 110 -17.06 15.05 15.39
N ALA A 111 -16.58 15.30 16.61
CA ALA A 111 -15.20 15.05 16.98
C ALA A 111 -14.97 13.56 17.20
N LEU A 112 -14.00 13.01 16.47
CA LEU A 112 -13.55 11.63 16.64
C LEU A 112 -12.63 11.49 17.86
N ALA A 113 -11.69 12.42 17.99
CA ALA A 113 -10.68 12.40 19.05
C ALA A 113 -9.98 13.75 19.19
N THR A 114 -9.35 13.97 20.34
CA THR A 114 -8.34 15.02 20.49
C THR A 114 -6.97 14.54 20.07
N VAL A 115 -6.11 15.49 19.68
CA VAL A 115 -4.72 15.23 19.32
C VAL A 115 -3.83 16.02 20.27
N ASP A 116 -2.91 15.34 20.95
CA ASP A 116 -1.90 15.92 21.85
C ASP A 116 -2.44 16.71 23.08
N SER A 117 -3.74 16.61 23.38
CA SER A 117 -4.38 17.24 24.55
C SER A 117 -5.56 16.41 25.06
N ASP A 118 -5.87 16.52 26.35
CA ASP A 118 -7.06 15.89 26.95
C ASP A 118 -8.29 16.81 26.82
N HIS A 119 -9.46 16.22 26.60
CA HIS A 119 -10.74 16.94 26.64
C HIS A 119 -11.83 16.08 27.28
N PRO A 120 -12.65 16.62 28.21
CA PRO A 120 -13.76 15.88 28.79
C PRO A 120 -14.75 15.41 27.70
N GLY A 121 -14.97 14.10 27.61
CA GLY A 121 -15.93 13.52 26.66
C GLY A 121 -15.39 13.17 25.28
N LEU A 122 -14.10 13.38 25.01
CA LEU A 122 -13.44 12.92 23.78
C LEU A 122 -12.25 12.02 24.11
N PRO A 123 -12.09 10.87 23.43
CA PRO A 123 -10.89 10.05 23.58
C PRO A 123 -9.69 10.74 22.93
N ARG A 124 -8.47 10.40 23.35
CA ARG A 124 -7.27 10.80 22.61
C ARG A 124 -7.15 9.96 21.34
N ARG A 125 -6.57 10.54 20.30
CA ARG A 125 -6.31 9.83 19.02
C ARG A 125 -5.50 8.56 19.24
N GLU A 126 -4.53 8.59 20.15
CA GLU A 126 -3.69 7.44 20.50
C GLU A 126 -4.47 6.30 21.15
N ASP A 127 -5.61 6.58 21.80
CA ASP A 127 -6.45 5.58 22.46
C ASP A 127 -7.45 4.92 21.51
N LEU A 128 -7.61 5.44 20.29
CA LEU A 128 -8.51 4.87 19.30
C LEU A 128 -8.10 3.43 18.96
N PRO A 129 -9.05 2.50 18.74
CA PRO A 129 -8.74 1.10 18.44
C PRO A 129 -7.69 0.91 17.33
N MET A 130 -7.84 1.61 16.20
CA MET A 130 -6.89 1.55 15.09
C MET A 130 -5.54 2.20 15.38
N MET A 131 -5.40 3.05 16.40
CA MET A 131 -4.17 3.82 16.67
C MET A 131 -3.32 3.23 17.79
N ARG A 132 -3.96 2.66 18.81
CA ARG A 132 -3.30 2.30 20.08
C ARG A 132 -2.18 1.28 19.98
N LEU A 133 -2.23 0.39 18.99
CA LEU A 133 -1.19 -0.63 18.75
C LEU A 133 -0.17 -0.20 17.70
N GLN A 134 -0.34 0.97 17.09
CA GLN A 134 0.54 1.40 16.01
C GLN A 134 1.88 1.93 16.54
N GLN A 135 2.93 1.59 15.81
CA GLN A 135 4.24 2.22 15.92
C GLN A 135 4.62 2.73 14.53
N ARG A 136 4.33 4.01 14.27
CA ARG A 136 4.48 4.60 12.94
C ARG A 136 5.93 5.02 12.65
N ILE A 137 6.53 4.44 11.63
CA ILE A 137 7.86 4.80 11.13
C ILE A 137 7.75 5.25 9.67
N ALA A 138 7.18 4.40 8.81
CA ALA A 138 6.94 4.74 7.41
C ALA A 138 5.71 5.65 7.25
N LEU A 139 4.72 5.56 8.15
CA LEU A 139 3.53 6.43 8.19
C LEU A 139 3.64 7.60 9.18
N ARG A 140 4.85 7.96 9.64
CA ARG A 140 5.06 8.96 10.70
C ARG A 140 4.50 10.36 10.39
N ASN A 141 4.36 10.66 9.10
CA ASN A 141 3.92 11.95 8.58
C ASN A 141 2.49 11.94 8.00
N ALA A 142 1.84 10.78 7.98
CA ALA A 142 0.49 10.62 7.47
C ALA A 142 -0.54 11.44 8.25
N GLY A 143 -1.12 12.45 7.59
CA GLY A 143 -2.07 13.43 8.16
C GLY A 143 -1.43 14.57 8.95
N GLU A 144 -0.10 14.60 9.08
CA GLU A 144 0.60 15.57 9.92
C GLU A 144 1.27 16.68 9.10
N ILE A 145 1.69 16.40 7.87
CA ILE A 145 2.34 17.37 6.98
C ILE A 145 1.59 17.49 5.65
N ASP A 146 1.73 18.64 5.03
CA ASP A 146 1.41 18.84 3.62
C ASP A 146 2.48 18.16 2.74
N PRO A 147 2.13 17.16 1.91
CA PRO A 147 3.09 16.42 1.09
C PRO A 147 3.74 17.27 -0.01
N ALA A 148 3.25 18.49 -0.28
CA ALA A 148 3.86 19.43 -1.21
C ALA A 148 4.79 20.44 -0.52
N ASP A 149 4.80 20.53 0.82
CA ASP A 149 5.60 21.48 1.58
C ASP A 149 6.85 20.79 2.17
N ILE A 150 7.98 20.91 1.47
CA ILE A 150 9.26 20.33 1.89
C ILE A 150 9.72 20.82 3.27
N ASP A 151 9.37 22.06 3.65
CA ASP A 151 9.78 22.64 4.92
C ASP A 151 9.09 21.93 6.09
N GLN A 152 7.85 21.44 5.91
CA GLN A 152 7.17 20.63 6.91
C GLN A 152 7.85 19.27 7.10
N TYR A 153 8.30 18.62 6.02
CA TYR A 153 9.07 17.37 6.10
C TYR A 153 10.39 17.56 6.86
N VAL A 154 11.16 18.60 6.51
CA VAL A 154 12.44 18.94 7.16
C VAL A 154 12.24 19.31 8.63
N ALA A 155 11.21 20.09 8.96
CA ALA A 155 10.91 20.48 10.35
C ALA A 155 10.66 19.26 11.25
N ARG A 156 10.14 18.17 10.67
CA ARG A 156 9.94 16.88 11.36
C ARG A 156 11.15 15.94 11.28
N GLY A 157 12.32 16.44 10.91
CA GLY A 157 13.57 15.70 10.86
C GLY A 157 13.85 15.00 9.54
N GLY A 158 13.10 15.33 8.48
CA GLY A 158 13.39 14.89 7.12
C GLY A 158 14.75 15.37 6.61
N PHE A 159 15.40 14.56 5.78
CA PHE A 159 16.77 14.73 5.27
C PHE A 159 17.88 14.70 6.32
N ALA A 160 17.57 14.55 7.62
CA ALA A 160 18.58 14.32 8.64
C ALA A 160 19.27 12.96 8.50
N GLY A 161 18.57 11.95 7.96
CA GLY A 161 19.16 10.64 7.66
C GLY A 161 20.16 10.76 6.51
N LEU A 162 19.76 11.47 5.45
CA LEU A 162 20.65 11.80 4.33
C LEU A 162 21.86 12.62 4.78
N GLU A 163 21.66 13.67 5.57
CA GLU A 163 22.75 14.50 6.06
C GLU A 163 23.77 13.66 6.86
N ARG A 164 23.30 12.81 7.78
CA ARG A 164 24.18 11.88 8.51
C ARG A 164 24.91 10.94 7.54
N ALA A 165 24.23 10.44 6.52
CA ALA A 165 24.80 9.52 5.54
C ALA A 165 26.00 10.15 4.80
N VAL A 166 25.89 11.41 4.37
CA VAL A 166 26.91 12.05 3.53
C VAL A 166 27.98 12.81 4.31
N SER A 167 27.72 13.23 5.56
CA SER A 167 28.67 14.03 6.34
C SER A 167 29.38 13.28 7.47
N GLU A 168 28.76 12.22 8.02
CA GLU A 168 29.32 11.46 9.15
C GLU A 168 29.70 10.02 8.76
N LEU A 169 29.07 9.48 7.72
CA LEU A 169 29.26 8.11 7.26
C LEU A 169 29.88 8.09 5.87
N ASP A 170 30.36 6.92 5.46
CA ASP A 170 30.74 6.63 4.09
C ASP A 170 29.74 5.62 3.47
N PRO A 171 29.74 5.44 2.13
CA PRO A 171 28.82 4.51 1.46
C PRO A 171 28.81 3.10 2.04
N GLU A 172 29.99 2.56 2.40
CA GLU A 172 30.12 1.22 2.96
C GLU A 172 29.48 1.11 4.34
N ARG A 173 29.64 2.15 5.18
CA ARG A 173 29.06 2.22 6.51
C ARG A 173 27.55 2.39 6.45
N VAL A 174 27.01 3.19 5.52
CA VAL A 174 25.55 3.28 5.31
C VAL A 174 24.98 1.93 4.89
N LEU A 175 25.64 1.25 3.95
CA LEU A 175 25.27 -0.12 3.56
C LEU A 175 25.29 -1.07 4.75
N GLN A 176 26.29 -0.97 5.62
CA GLN A 176 26.41 -1.80 6.81
C GLN A 176 25.32 -1.49 7.84
N GLU A 177 24.95 -0.23 8.07
CA GLU A 177 23.83 0.14 8.94
C GLU A 177 22.52 -0.48 8.45
N VAL A 178 22.25 -0.46 7.14
CA VAL A 178 21.05 -1.10 6.57
C VAL A 178 21.10 -2.63 6.72
N LYS A 179 22.27 -3.26 6.57
CA LYS A 179 22.45 -4.70 6.85
C LYS A 179 22.21 -5.04 8.32
N ASP A 180 22.81 -4.28 9.23
CA ASP A 180 22.74 -4.49 10.67
C ASP A 180 21.32 -4.26 11.21
N SER A 181 20.56 -3.35 10.59
CA SER A 181 19.15 -3.11 10.93
C SER A 181 18.29 -4.36 10.76
N GLY A 182 18.70 -5.29 9.88
CA GLY A 182 17.91 -6.47 9.54
C GLY A 182 16.67 -6.17 8.70
N LEU A 183 16.57 -4.97 8.09
CA LEU A 183 15.49 -4.62 7.18
C LEU A 183 15.35 -5.67 6.07
N ARG A 184 14.13 -6.18 5.91
CA ARG A 184 13.72 -7.10 4.84
C ARG A 184 12.77 -6.40 3.89
N GLY A 185 12.82 -6.78 2.62
CA GLY A 185 11.96 -6.24 1.58
C GLY A 185 10.48 -6.37 1.91
N ARG A 186 9.76 -5.25 1.84
CA ARG A 186 8.33 -5.13 2.21
C ARG A 186 7.35 -5.32 1.06
N GLY A 187 7.84 -5.73 -0.11
CA GLY A 187 7.02 -6.09 -1.28
C GLY A 187 6.65 -7.57 -1.35
N GLY A 188 6.73 -8.32 -0.25
CA GLY A 188 6.31 -9.73 -0.16
C GLY A 188 7.44 -10.76 -0.06
N ALA A 189 8.50 -10.66 -0.89
CA ALA A 189 9.57 -11.66 -0.90
C ALA A 189 10.48 -11.68 0.33
N ALA A 190 10.41 -10.64 1.19
CA ALA A 190 11.14 -10.57 2.45
C ALA A 190 12.67 -10.77 2.34
N PHE A 191 13.28 -10.45 1.20
CA PHE A 191 14.72 -10.59 1.01
C PHE A 191 15.49 -9.53 1.82
N PRO A 192 16.61 -9.86 2.48
CA PRO A 192 17.39 -8.88 3.27
C PRO A 192 17.89 -7.70 2.41
N THR A 193 17.43 -6.49 2.72
CA THR A 193 17.65 -5.30 1.89
C THR A 193 19.12 -4.94 1.78
N GLY A 194 19.85 -4.93 2.90
CA GLY A 194 21.28 -4.61 2.90
C GLY A 194 22.14 -5.63 2.15
N VAL A 195 21.72 -6.91 2.09
CA VAL A 195 22.39 -7.92 1.25
C VAL A 195 22.13 -7.61 -0.22
N LYS A 196 20.88 -7.29 -0.58
CA LYS A 196 20.50 -6.92 -1.95
C LYS A 196 21.31 -5.73 -2.46
N TRP A 197 21.44 -4.70 -1.63
CA TRP A 197 22.24 -3.51 -1.95
C TRP A 197 23.72 -3.85 -2.11
N GLY A 198 24.25 -4.79 -1.33
CA GLY A 198 25.63 -5.27 -1.46
C GLY A 198 25.97 -5.82 -2.85
N PHE A 199 25.02 -6.49 -3.52
CA PHE A 199 25.22 -6.96 -4.89
C PHE A 199 25.38 -5.80 -5.89
N LEU A 200 24.64 -4.70 -5.72
CA LEU A 200 24.75 -3.52 -6.58
C LEU A 200 26.01 -2.71 -6.26
N ALA A 201 26.33 -2.55 -4.97
CA ALA A 201 27.51 -1.84 -4.50
C ALA A 201 28.80 -2.48 -5.05
N GLY A 202 28.88 -3.82 -5.01
CA GLY A 202 30.04 -4.57 -5.53
C GLY A 202 30.19 -4.56 -7.06
N ASN A 203 29.23 -4.02 -7.81
CA ASN A 203 29.32 -3.92 -9.26
C ASN A 203 30.15 -2.67 -9.66
N PRO A 204 31.22 -2.80 -10.48
CA PRO A 204 32.10 -1.68 -10.83
C PRO A 204 31.55 -0.78 -11.95
N ALA A 205 30.33 -1.03 -12.45
CA ALA A 205 29.76 -0.19 -13.51
C ALA A 205 29.65 1.27 -13.06
N PRO A 206 30.00 2.23 -13.94
CA PRO A 206 29.96 3.65 -13.62
C PRO A 206 28.54 4.21 -13.47
N GLU A 207 27.56 3.53 -14.05
CA GLU A 207 26.16 3.94 -14.06
C GLU A 207 25.31 2.80 -13.51
N LYS A 208 24.53 3.12 -12.47
CA LYS A 208 23.67 2.17 -11.77
C LYS A 208 22.34 2.85 -11.43
N TYR A 209 21.31 2.02 -11.20
CA TYR A 209 19.94 2.50 -10.97
C TYR A 209 19.35 1.96 -9.68
N ILE A 210 18.62 2.82 -8.97
CA ILE A 210 17.67 2.44 -7.92
C ILE A 210 16.27 2.54 -8.52
N LEU A 211 15.53 1.42 -8.54
CA LEU A 211 14.15 1.40 -9.00
C LEU A 211 13.23 1.24 -7.78
N CYS A 212 12.28 2.15 -7.62
CA CYS A 212 11.36 2.22 -6.50
C CYS A 212 9.97 1.75 -7.02
N ASN A 213 9.53 0.53 -6.67
CA ASN A 213 8.33 -0.15 -7.21
C ASN A 213 7.06 0.21 -6.43
N ALA A 214 6.15 0.96 -7.06
CA ALA A 214 4.81 1.30 -6.60
C ALA A 214 3.71 0.84 -7.57
N GLU A 215 3.83 -0.37 -8.16
CA GLU A 215 2.72 -0.95 -8.93
C GLU A 215 1.50 -1.18 -8.05
N GLU A 216 1.72 -1.79 -6.88
CA GLU A 216 0.72 -2.08 -5.84
C GLU A 216 -0.65 -2.51 -6.40
N GLY A 217 -0.65 -3.56 -7.24
CA GLY A 217 -1.84 -4.13 -7.85
C GLY A 217 -2.51 -5.23 -7.02
N ASP A 218 -1.97 -5.60 -5.85
CA ASP A 218 -2.61 -6.57 -4.96
C ASP A 218 -3.97 -6.04 -4.45
N PRO A 219 -5.09 -6.75 -4.66
CA PRO A 219 -6.37 -6.35 -4.09
C PRO A 219 -6.30 -6.23 -2.57
N GLY A 220 -6.87 -5.14 -2.04
CA GLY A 220 -6.82 -4.83 -0.62
C GLY A 220 -5.51 -4.20 -0.13
N ALA A 221 -4.51 -3.97 -0.99
CA ALA A 221 -3.30 -3.22 -0.64
C ALA A 221 -3.33 -1.77 -1.16
N PHE A 222 -3.06 -0.81 -0.27
CA PHE A 222 -3.03 0.62 -0.58
C PHE A 222 -2.00 1.38 0.29
N ASN A 223 -1.02 0.67 0.83
CA ASN A 223 0.04 1.21 1.69
C ASN A 223 1.10 2.03 0.92
N ASP A 224 1.57 1.56 -0.23
CA ASP A 224 2.58 2.25 -1.02
C ASP A 224 2.02 3.58 -1.55
N LYS A 225 0.79 3.55 -2.12
CA LYS A 225 0.08 4.77 -2.55
C LYS A 225 -0.14 5.73 -1.39
N THR A 226 -0.52 5.24 -0.21
CA THR A 226 -0.70 6.08 0.99
C THR A 226 0.60 6.76 1.39
N ILE A 227 1.75 6.07 1.32
CA ILE A 227 3.06 6.69 1.61
C ILE A 227 3.36 7.80 0.59
N LEU A 228 3.17 7.54 -0.70
CA LEU A 228 3.40 8.55 -1.74
C LEU A 228 2.48 9.76 -1.63
N GLU A 229 1.23 9.55 -1.21
CA GLU A 229 0.28 10.62 -0.98
C GLU A 229 0.58 11.40 0.29
N ALA A 230 1.01 10.75 1.36
CA ALA A 230 1.22 11.39 2.65
C ALA A 230 2.59 12.03 2.79
N ASP A 231 3.63 11.40 2.26
CA ASP A 231 5.02 11.74 2.49
C ASP A 231 5.91 11.24 1.33
N PRO A 232 5.80 11.83 0.13
CA PRO A 232 6.66 11.45 -0.99
C PRO A 232 8.14 11.73 -0.70
N PHE A 233 8.45 12.70 0.18
CA PHE A 233 9.82 13.05 0.55
C PHE A 233 10.56 11.92 1.30
N THR A 234 9.89 11.15 2.16
CA THR A 234 10.53 10.00 2.83
C THR A 234 10.99 8.93 1.84
N LEU A 235 10.24 8.73 0.75
CA LEU A 235 10.67 7.84 -0.33
C LEU A 235 11.89 8.41 -1.05
N ILE A 236 11.84 9.68 -1.45
CA ILE A 236 12.92 10.33 -2.19
C ILE A 236 14.21 10.29 -1.37
N GLU A 237 14.16 10.66 -0.09
CA GLU A 237 15.30 10.54 0.83
C GLU A 237 15.83 9.10 0.90
N GLY A 238 14.93 8.10 0.98
CA GLY A 238 15.31 6.69 0.95
C GLY A 238 15.99 6.25 -0.35
N CYS A 239 15.49 6.69 -1.53
CA CYS A 239 16.09 6.38 -2.82
C CYS A 239 17.48 7.09 -2.95
N ILE A 240 17.64 8.33 -2.44
CA ILE A 240 18.95 9.05 -2.41
C ILE A 240 19.97 8.32 -1.53
N ILE A 241 19.59 7.93 -0.30
CA ILE A 241 20.46 7.18 0.61
C ILE A 241 20.88 5.83 0.01
N ALA A 242 19.94 5.14 -0.66
CA ALA A 242 20.24 3.91 -1.40
C ALA A 242 21.23 4.15 -2.54
N GLY A 243 21.06 5.26 -3.27
CA GLY A 243 22.00 5.72 -4.30
C GLY A 243 23.40 5.89 -3.74
N PHE A 244 23.52 6.66 -2.65
CA PHE A 244 24.79 6.92 -1.98
C PHE A 244 25.48 5.63 -1.53
N ALA A 245 24.75 4.74 -0.84
CA ALA A 245 25.29 3.49 -0.30
C ALA A 245 25.74 2.48 -1.38
N THR A 246 25.18 2.57 -2.59
CA THR A 246 25.46 1.62 -3.68
C THR A 246 26.29 2.20 -4.82
N GLY A 247 26.56 3.50 -4.79
CA GLY A 247 27.18 4.25 -5.89
C GLY A 247 26.29 4.33 -7.12
N ALA A 248 24.98 4.36 -6.94
CA ALA A 248 24.03 4.63 -8.01
C ALA A 248 23.73 6.13 -8.09
N SER A 249 23.65 6.64 -9.31
CA SER A 249 23.42 8.06 -9.60
C SER A 249 22.03 8.34 -10.17
N ASN A 250 21.21 7.30 -10.36
CA ASN A 250 19.89 7.42 -10.98
C ASN A 250 18.82 6.66 -10.17
N GLY A 251 17.67 7.29 -10.00
CA GLY A 251 16.48 6.77 -9.36
C GLY A 251 15.28 6.80 -10.30
N ILE A 252 14.46 5.76 -10.31
CA ILE A 252 13.18 5.78 -11.02
C ILE A 252 12.08 5.29 -10.09
N VAL A 253 11.08 6.12 -9.85
CA VAL A 253 9.85 5.71 -9.17
C VAL A 253 8.89 5.19 -10.22
N PHE A 254 8.55 3.92 -10.11
CA PHE A 254 7.57 3.27 -10.94
C PHE A 254 6.19 3.42 -10.30
N ILE A 255 5.27 4.09 -10.97
CA ILE A 255 3.90 4.28 -10.48
C ILE A 255 2.91 3.80 -11.53
N ARG A 256 1.92 3.01 -11.11
CA ARG A 256 0.81 2.60 -11.97
C ARG A 256 0.01 3.82 -12.45
N HIS A 257 -0.28 3.87 -13.75
CA HIS A 257 -1.10 4.92 -14.34
C HIS A 257 -2.53 4.92 -13.76
N GLY A 258 -3.20 6.08 -13.74
CA GLY A 258 -4.54 6.26 -13.17
C GLY A 258 -4.56 6.59 -11.67
N HIS A 259 -3.40 6.65 -11.01
CA HIS A 259 -3.27 7.06 -9.62
C HIS A 259 -2.75 8.50 -9.51
N ASP A 260 -3.56 9.47 -9.93
CA ASP A 260 -3.13 10.87 -10.11
C ASP A 260 -2.52 11.47 -8.83
N ALA A 261 -3.13 11.28 -7.66
CA ALA A 261 -2.64 11.85 -6.41
C ALA A 261 -1.20 11.37 -6.03
N PRO A 262 -0.89 10.06 -6.00
CA PRO A 262 0.49 9.59 -5.84
C PRO A 262 1.46 10.12 -6.92
N ILE A 263 1.02 10.17 -8.18
CA ILE A 263 1.87 10.62 -9.31
C ILE A 263 2.24 12.10 -9.16
N ASP A 264 1.24 12.95 -8.99
CA ASP A 264 1.40 14.40 -8.95
C ASP A 264 2.18 14.84 -7.71
N ARG A 265 1.87 14.25 -6.54
CA ARG A 265 2.60 14.52 -5.29
C ARG A 265 4.06 14.09 -5.37
N THR A 266 4.34 12.91 -5.95
CA THR A 266 5.72 12.43 -6.11
C THR A 266 6.51 13.33 -7.06
N ARG A 267 5.93 13.72 -8.21
CA ARG A 267 6.57 14.66 -9.15
C ARG A 267 6.84 16.02 -8.52
N ALA A 268 5.86 16.60 -7.84
CA ALA A 268 6.02 17.87 -7.15
C ALA A 268 7.12 17.81 -6.07
N ALA A 269 7.20 16.69 -5.34
CA ALA A 269 8.24 16.49 -4.33
C ALA A 269 9.65 16.34 -4.95
N ILE A 270 9.78 15.65 -6.09
CA ILE A 270 11.03 15.57 -6.84
C ILE A 270 11.49 16.97 -7.28
N GLU A 271 10.60 17.77 -7.87
CA GLU A 271 10.89 19.16 -8.27
C GLU A 271 11.29 20.02 -7.07
N ALA A 272 10.61 19.87 -5.94
CA ALA A 272 10.97 20.56 -4.70
C ALA A 272 12.36 20.15 -4.19
N CYS A 273 12.74 18.89 -4.31
CA CYS A 273 14.09 18.42 -3.97
C CYS A 273 15.16 19.01 -4.89
N TYR A 274 14.92 19.07 -6.21
CA TYR A 274 15.83 19.76 -7.14
C TYR A 274 15.98 21.25 -6.80
N ALA A 275 14.86 21.95 -6.53
CA ALA A 275 14.86 23.37 -6.18
C ALA A 275 15.62 23.68 -4.87
N ASN A 276 15.82 22.68 -4.01
CA ASN A 276 16.53 22.81 -2.74
C ASN A 276 17.93 22.15 -2.73
N GLY A 277 18.43 21.67 -3.88
CA GLY A 277 19.75 21.04 -3.97
C GLY A 277 19.86 19.71 -3.22
N LEU A 278 18.75 18.98 -3.12
CA LEU A 278 18.66 17.65 -2.51
C LEU A 278 18.64 16.53 -3.57
N LEU A 279 18.41 16.89 -4.83
CA LEU A 279 18.57 16.07 -6.03
C LEU A 279 19.43 16.84 -7.04
N GLY A 280 19.99 16.12 -8.01
CA GLY A 280 20.91 16.65 -9.01
C GLY A 280 22.36 16.55 -8.55
N GLU A 281 23.17 17.53 -8.95
CA GLU A 281 24.59 17.60 -8.61
C GLU A 281 24.82 18.24 -7.23
N HIS A 282 25.93 17.87 -6.60
CA HIS A 282 26.41 18.46 -5.36
C HIS A 282 25.42 18.45 -4.19
N ILE A 283 24.75 17.31 -3.98
CA ILE A 283 23.74 17.15 -2.93
C ILE A 283 24.34 17.51 -1.57
N LEU A 284 23.70 18.46 -0.88
CA LEU A 284 24.15 19.02 0.41
C LEU A 284 25.60 19.58 0.39
N GLY A 285 26.09 20.00 -0.77
CA GLY A 285 27.43 20.54 -0.96
C GLY A 285 28.54 19.47 -1.05
N THR A 286 28.19 18.21 -1.30
CA THR A 286 29.13 17.10 -1.48
C THR A 286 29.49 16.91 -2.96
N ASP A 287 30.27 15.88 -3.30
CA ASP A 287 30.51 15.44 -4.69
C ASP A 287 29.47 14.41 -5.16
N PHE A 288 28.52 14.02 -4.30
CA PHE A 288 27.50 13.05 -4.64
C PHE A 288 26.40 13.68 -5.50
N ALA A 289 26.03 12.98 -6.56
CA ALA A 289 24.96 13.36 -7.48
C ALA A 289 23.94 12.23 -7.61
N PHE A 290 22.66 12.59 -7.65
CA PHE A 290 21.57 11.64 -7.82
C PHE A 290 20.40 12.28 -8.57
N GLU A 291 20.08 11.70 -9.72
CA GLU A 291 18.95 12.08 -10.56
C GLU A 291 17.74 11.19 -10.26
N MET A 292 16.53 11.72 -10.37
CA MET A 292 15.32 10.94 -10.08
C MET A 292 14.15 11.36 -10.96
N ASP A 293 13.40 10.37 -11.47
CA ASP A 293 12.20 10.61 -12.28
C ASP A 293 11.08 9.61 -11.97
N VAL A 294 9.86 9.91 -12.40
CA VAL A 294 8.68 9.04 -12.31
C VAL A 294 8.40 8.40 -13.66
N SER A 295 8.49 7.07 -13.70
CA SER A 295 8.04 6.27 -14.83
C SER A 295 6.62 5.77 -14.60
N LEU A 296 5.72 6.10 -15.52
CA LEU A 296 4.35 5.58 -15.51
C LEU A 296 4.26 4.29 -16.30
N VAL A 297 3.42 3.36 -15.83
CA VAL A 297 3.13 2.13 -16.57
C VAL A 297 1.64 1.87 -16.74
N GLY A 298 1.32 1.09 -17.78
CA GLY A 298 -0.03 0.59 -18.00
C GLY A 298 -0.52 -0.33 -16.88
N GLU A 299 -1.82 -0.56 -16.88
CA GLU A 299 -2.51 -1.42 -15.91
C GLU A 299 -2.12 -2.89 -16.11
N SER A 300 -1.14 -3.36 -15.35
CA SER A 300 -0.67 -4.73 -15.43
C SER A 300 -0.03 -5.16 -14.11
N TYR A 301 -0.69 -6.06 -13.39
CA TYR A 301 -0.23 -6.59 -12.11
C TYR A 301 1.13 -7.27 -12.22
N VAL A 302 1.38 -8.01 -13.30
CA VAL A 302 2.68 -8.66 -13.53
C VAL A 302 3.82 -7.65 -13.67
N ALA A 303 3.54 -6.38 -13.98
CA ALA A 303 4.55 -5.32 -14.00
C ALA A 303 5.11 -5.00 -12.60
N GLY A 304 4.47 -5.46 -11.52
CA GLY A 304 5.02 -5.47 -10.17
C GLY A 304 6.17 -6.47 -9.98
N GLU A 305 6.33 -7.45 -10.89
CA GLU A 305 7.49 -8.36 -10.87
C GLU A 305 8.77 -7.61 -11.26
N GLU A 306 9.83 -7.81 -10.49
CA GLU A 306 11.08 -7.04 -10.57
C GLU A 306 11.65 -6.87 -12.00
N THR A 307 11.60 -7.91 -12.82
CA THR A 307 12.14 -7.88 -14.18
C THR A 307 11.13 -7.45 -15.23
N ALA A 308 9.84 -7.71 -15.01
CA ALA A 308 8.77 -7.16 -15.83
C ALA A 308 8.67 -5.63 -15.67
N LEU A 309 8.91 -5.13 -14.46
CA LEU A 309 9.03 -3.70 -14.16
C LEU A 309 10.11 -3.04 -15.02
N MET A 310 11.28 -3.67 -15.15
CA MET A 310 12.36 -3.16 -16.00
C MET A 310 11.96 -3.15 -17.47
N GLU A 311 11.30 -4.20 -17.97
CA GLU A 311 10.78 -4.21 -19.35
C GLU A 311 9.81 -3.05 -19.59
N ALA A 312 8.93 -2.76 -18.63
CA ALA A 312 7.95 -1.69 -18.74
C ALA A 312 8.61 -0.29 -18.75
N ILE A 313 9.61 -0.06 -17.89
CA ILE A 313 10.41 1.18 -17.91
C ILE A 313 11.15 1.34 -19.24
N GLU A 314 11.59 0.23 -19.84
CA GLU A 314 12.22 0.23 -21.16
C GLU A 314 11.23 0.42 -22.34
N GLY A 315 9.95 0.63 -22.06
CA GLY A 315 8.90 0.80 -23.07
C GLY A 315 8.49 -0.49 -23.76
N LYS A 316 8.78 -1.66 -23.16
CA LYS A 316 8.44 -2.99 -23.69
C LYS A 316 7.22 -3.54 -22.96
N ARG A 317 6.70 -4.67 -23.46
CA ARG A 317 5.65 -5.43 -22.76
C ARG A 317 6.21 -6.01 -21.46
N SER A 318 5.49 -5.84 -20.36
CA SER A 318 5.84 -6.30 -19.00
C SER A 318 5.89 -7.83 -18.89
N MET A 319 6.95 -8.44 -19.41
CA MET A 319 7.15 -9.89 -19.40
C MET A 319 8.41 -10.22 -18.60
N PRO A 320 8.32 -10.99 -17.51
CA PRO A 320 9.48 -11.34 -16.70
C PRO A 320 10.65 -11.91 -17.53
N ARG A 321 11.87 -11.46 -17.23
CA ARG A 321 13.11 -11.94 -17.83
C ARG A 321 13.49 -13.30 -17.26
N PHE A 322 14.21 -14.09 -18.04
CA PHE A 322 14.85 -15.30 -17.53
C PHE A 322 16.00 -14.89 -16.59
N ARG A 323 16.14 -15.61 -15.46
CA ARG A 323 17.23 -15.43 -14.49
C ARG A 323 18.04 -16.73 -14.40
N PRO A 324 19.38 -16.67 -14.42
CA PRO A 324 20.27 -15.50 -14.55
C PRO A 324 20.30 -14.88 -15.97
N PRO A 325 20.74 -13.61 -16.13
CA PRO A 325 21.35 -12.72 -15.12
C PRO A 325 20.34 -12.05 -14.17
N PHE A 326 20.79 -11.66 -12.98
CA PHE A 326 20.01 -10.91 -12.00
C PHE A 326 20.12 -9.39 -12.24
N PRO A 327 19.15 -8.58 -11.77
CA PRO A 327 19.13 -7.13 -12.02
C PRO A 327 20.37 -6.37 -11.52
N ALA A 328 20.95 -6.79 -10.40
CA ALA A 328 22.17 -6.18 -9.86
C ALA A 328 23.41 -6.39 -10.76
N ALA A 329 23.35 -7.34 -11.70
CA ALA A 329 24.36 -7.51 -12.73
C ALA A 329 23.93 -6.85 -14.06
N VAL A 330 22.73 -7.16 -14.53
CA VAL A 330 22.15 -6.65 -15.79
C VAL A 330 20.68 -6.33 -15.56
N GLY A 331 20.40 -5.06 -15.31
CA GLY A 331 19.07 -4.52 -14.99
C GLY A 331 18.49 -3.68 -16.13
N VAL A 332 17.93 -2.52 -15.79
CA VAL A 332 17.27 -1.61 -16.75
C VAL A 332 18.28 -1.07 -17.76
N TRP A 333 17.93 -1.08 -19.04
CA TRP A 333 18.81 -0.72 -20.17
C TRP A 333 20.16 -1.45 -20.17
N GLY A 334 20.22 -2.64 -19.59
CA GLY A 334 21.45 -3.43 -19.44
C GLY A 334 22.41 -2.92 -18.36
N LYS A 335 22.01 -1.94 -17.55
CA LYS A 335 22.80 -1.35 -16.47
C LYS A 335 22.47 -2.02 -15.14
N PRO A 336 23.42 -2.14 -14.20
CA PRO A 336 23.14 -2.70 -12.88
C PRO A 336 22.02 -1.93 -12.17
N SER A 337 21.04 -2.66 -11.65
CA SER A 337 19.87 -2.06 -11.00
C SER A 337 19.52 -2.77 -9.71
N ASN A 338 19.04 -2.01 -8.74
CA ASN A 338 18.47 -2.52 -7.50
C ASN A 338 17.03 -2.06 -7.36
N ILE A 339 16.12 -3.01 -7.19
CA ILE A 339 14.68 -2.74 -7.14
C ILE A 339 14.20 -2.91 -5.70
N ASN A 340 13.52 -1.91 -5.15
CA ASN A 340 12.93 -1.96 -3.81
C ASN A 340 11.47 -1.54 -3.87
N ASN A 341 10.66 -2.05 -2.95
CA ASN A 341 9.29 -1.58 -2.73
C ASN A 341 9.31 -0.24 -1.97
N ILE A 342 8.29 0.61 -2.17
CA ILE A 342 8.19 1.95 -1.55
C ILE A 342 8.34 1.90 -0.04
N LYS A 343 7.59 1.04 0.66
CA LYS A 343 7.72 0.86 2.12
C LYS A 343 9.15 0.56 2.54
N THR A 344 9.87 -0.26 1.76
CA THR A 344 11.23 -0.66 2.12
C THR A 344 12.14 0.55 2.20
N LEU A 345 12.06 1.45 1.22
CA LEU A 345 12.86 2.67 1.18
C LEU A 345 12.35 3.71 2.17
N ALA A 346 11.06 3.76 2.47
CA ALA A 346 10.49 4.67 3.46
C ALA A 346 11.03 4.44 4.90
N TYR A 347 11.53 3.24 5.22
CA TYR A 347 12.19 2.95 6.51
C TYR A 347 13.65 3.44 6.56
N VAL A 348 14.33 3.53 5.41
CA VAL A 348 15.77 3.81 5.33
C VAL A 348 16.16 5.14 5.98
N PRO A 349 15.46 6.27 5.76
CA PRO A 349 15.80 7.53 6.40
C PRO A 349 15.91 7.42 7.92
N GLU A 350 14.93 6.79 8.58
CA GLU A 350 14.92 6.68 10.04
C GLU A 350 15.93 5.66 10.56
N ILE A 351 16.17 4.57 9.82
CA ILE A 351 17.24 3.61 10.14
C ILE A 351 18.58 4.33 10.12
N VAL A 352 18.88 5.08 9.07
CA VAL A 352 20.15 5.81 8.97
C VAL A 352 20.19 6.96 9.95
N ARG A 353 19.09 7.64 10.24
CA ARG A 353 19.09 8.75 11.21
C ARG A 353 19.29 8.29 12.66
N ARG A 354 18.66 7.19 13.07
CA ARG A 354 18.63 6.72 14.47
C ARG A 354 19.57 5.54 14.75
N GLY A 355 20.08 4.90 13.70
CA GLY A 355 20.99 3.76 13.76
C GLY A 355 20.29 2.40 13.69
N ALA A 356 21.02 1.40 13.23
CA ALA A 356 20.56 0.02 13.06
C ALA A 356 19.97 -0.61 14.33
N ALA A 357 20.59 -0.35 15.49
CA ALA A 357 20.16 -0.90 16.78
C ALA A 357 18.76 -0.42 17.20
N TRP A 358 18.40 0.82 16.87
CA TRP A 358 17.07 1.35 17.15
C TRP A 358 16.00 0.57 16.38
N PHE A 359 16.22 0.34 15.08
CA PHE A 359 15.26 -0.38 14.24
C PHE A 359 15.15 -1.86 14.63
N ARG A 360 16.29 -2.50 14.94
CA ARG A 360 16.33 -3.90 15.41
C ARG A 360 15.70 -4.09 16.78
N GLY A 361 15.67 -3.06 17.62
CA GLY A 361 14.97 -3.07 18.91
C GLY A 361 13.44 -3.07 18.80
N ILE A 362 12.88 -2.96 17.60
CA ILE A 362 11.46 -2.95 17.30
C ILE A 362 11.11 -4.26 16.58
N GLY A 363 9.97 -4.86 16.90
CA GLY A 363 9.54 -6.10 16.26
C GLY A 363 10.12 -7.35 16.91
N THR A 364 10.24 -8.43 16.14
CA THR A 364 10.85 -9.69 16.60
C THR A 364 12.33 -9.76 16.24
N GLU A 365 13.05 -10.72 16.83
CA GLU A 365 14.47 -10.96 16.51
C GLU A 365 14.71 -11.25 15.01
N LYS A 366 13.78 -11.97 14.37
CA LYS A 366 13.89 -12.39 12.95
C LYS A 366 13.22 -11.43 11.97
N SER A 367 12.28 -10.62 12.45
CA SER A 367 11.52 -9.64 11.66
C SER A 367 11.55 -8.29 12.37
N PRO A 368 12.67 -7.56 12.30
CA PRO A 368 12.77 -6.25 12.94
C PRO A 368 11.89 -5.20 12.23
N GLY A 369 11.55 -4.18 12.99
CA GLY A 369 10.70 -3.06 12.58
C GLY A 369 9.20 -3.38 12.63
N THR A 370 8.47 -2.74 11.73
CA THR A 370 7.00 -2.72 11.71
C THR A 370 6.45 -3.29 10.40
N ALA A 371 5.20 -3.75 10.47
CA ALA A 371 4.39 -4.22 9.37
C ALA A 371 3.26 -3.23 9.13
N ILE A 372 3.01 -2.87 7.86
CA ILE A 372 1.83 -2.11 7.48
C ILE A 372 0.76 -3.08 6.99
N ALA A 373 -0.38 -3.13 7.69
CA ALA A 373 -1.53 -3.93 7.33
C ALA A 373 -2.67 -3.05 6.80
N CYS A 374 -3.23 -3.44 5.65
CA CYS A 374 -4.41 -2.85 5.04
C CYS A 374 -5.63 -3.71 5.40
N LEU A 375 -6.48 -3.23 6.29
CA LEU A 375 -7.67 -3.90 6.78
C LEU A 375 -8.88 -3.56 5.92
N SER A 376 -9.54 -4.60 5.41
CA SER A 376 -10.74 -4.47 4.57
C SER A 376 -11.68 -5.67 4.73
N GLY A 377 -12.82 -5.66 4.05
CA GLY A 377 -13.84 -6.70 4.12
C GLY A 377 -14.85 -6.47 5.22
N ASP A 378 -15.26 -7.54 5.90
CA ASP A 378 -16.27 -7.53 6.97
C ASP A 378 -15.63 -7.10 8.30
N ILE A 379 -15.24 -5.82 8.36
CA ILE A 379 -14.54 -5.23 9.50
C ILE A 379 -15.11 -3.85 9.86
N ALA A 380 -15.22 -3.51 11.15
CA ALA A 380 -15.83 -2.28 11.65
C ALA A 380 -15.00 -1.03 11.35
N TYR A 381 -13.68 -1.16 11.46
CA TYR A 381 -12.72 -0.09 11.22
C TYR A 381 -11.79 -0.47 10.06
N PRO A 382 -12.25 -0.41 8.79
CA PRO A 382 -11.38 -0.57 7.65
C PRO A 382 -10.35 0.55 7.59
N GLY A 383 -9.14 0.20 7.17
CA GLY A 383 -8.09 1.17 6.88
C GLY A 383 -6.67 0.64 7.05
N LEU A 384 -5.75 1.51 7.44
CA LEU A 384 -4.31 1.25 7.43
C LEU A 384 -3.71 1.31 8.85
N VAL A 385 -2.97 0.27 9.23
CA VAL A 385 -2.27 0.22 10.52
C VAL A 385 -0.80 -0.17 10.35
N GLU A 386 0.11 0.59 10.96
CA GLU A 386 1.53 0.24 11.05
C GLU A 386 1.85 -0.27 12.45
N VAL A 387 2.00 -1.58 12.62
CA VAL A 387 2.20 -2.25 13.90
C VAL A 387 3.58 -2.89 13.98
N PRO A 388 4.21 -3.00 15.17
CA PRO A 388 5.44 -3.78 15.31
C PRO A 388 5.19 -5.26 14.98
N PHE A 389 6.17 -5.94 14.37
CA PHE A 389 6.12 -7.40 14.28
C PHE A 389 6.07 -8.01 15.69
N GLY A 390 5.45 -9.18 15.82
CA GLY A 390 5.29 -9.86 17.11
C GLY A 390 3.87 -9.85 17.67
N LEU A 391 2.98 -8.97 17.18
CA LEU A 391 1.54 -9.08 17.45
C LEU A 391 0.94 -10.27 16.69
N THR A 392 -0.17 -10.83 17.18
CA THR A 392 -0.92 -11.84 16.40
C THR A 392 -1.82 -11.18 15.35
N MET A 393 -2.17 -11.93 14.31
CA MET A 393 -3.12 -11.47 13.30
C MET A 393 -4.50 -11.18 13.92
N ARG A 394 -4.90 -11.97 14.93
CA ARG A 394 -6.11 -11.74 15.73
C ARG A 394 -6.09 -10.38 16.40
N GLN A 395 -5.00 -10.00 17.05
CA GLN A 395 -4.90 -8.69 17.70
C GLN A 395 -5.07 -7.56 16.68
N VAL A 396 -4.44 -7.66 15.51
CA VAL A 396 -4.58 -6.64 14.47
C VAL A 396 -6.03 -6.56 13.95
N ILE A 397 -6.69 -7.69 13.72
CA ILE A 397 -8.06 -7.70 13.16
C ILE A 397 -9.11 -7.30 14.19
N GLU A 398 -9.05 -7.86 15.40
CA GLU A 398 -10.07 -7.67 16.42
C GLU A 398 -9.84 -6.37 17.20
N GLU A 399 -8.60 -6.06 17.59
CA GLU A 399 -8.31 -4.87 18.40
C GLU A 399 -8.20 -3.59 17.56
N CYS A 400 -7.55 -3.63 16.40
CA CYS A 400 -7.49 -2.46 15.53
C CYS A 400 -8.71 -2.36 14.62
N GLY A 401 -9.12 -3.47 14.01
CA GLY A 401 -10.23 -3.50 13.07
C GLY A 401 -11.62 -3.54 13.71
N GLY A 402 -11.74 -3.90 14.98
CA GLY A 402 -13.03 -3.90 15.69
C GLY A 402 -13.98 -5.05 15.32
N GLY A 403 -13.49 -6.09 14.62
CA GLY A 403 -14.30 -7.25 14.22
C GLY A 403 -15.40 -6.92 13.21
N ASP A 404 -16.37 -7.82 13.03
CA ASP A 404 -17.48 -7.61 12.08
C ASP A 404 -18.44 -6.49 12.56
N PRO A 405 -18.83 -5.53 11.70
CA PRO A 405 -19.72 -4.42 12.07
C PRO A 405 -21.10 -4.85 12.58
N GLY A 406 -21.59 -6.01 12.14
CA GLY A 406 -22.87 -6.61 12.55
C GLY A 406 -22.75 -7.61 13.69
N GLY A 407 -21.56 -7.79 14.28
CA GLY A 407 -21.30 -8.76 15.34
C GLY A 407 -21.33 -10.21 14.88
N LYS A 408 -21.22 -10.48 13.57
CA LYS A 408 -21.18 -11.85 13.04
C LYS A 408 -19.84 -12.52 13.35
N ALA A 409 -19.86 -13.85 13.37
CA ALA A 409 -18.63 -14.62 13.54
C ALA A 409 -17.72 -14.45 12.31
N LEU A 410 -16.44 -14.20 12.57
CA LEU A 410 -15.40 -14.24 11.54
C LEU A 410 -15.18 -15.70 11.10
N LYS A 411 -15.01 -15.92 9.80
CA LYS A 411 -14.83 -17.25 9.22
C LYS A 411 -13.41 -17.48 8.73
N PHE A 412 -12.90 -16.55 7.92
CA PHE A 412 -11.55 -16.61 7.38
C PHE A 412 -11.03 -15.23 7.00
N VAL A 413 -9.72 -15.17 6.75
CA VAL A 413 -9.03 -13.97 6.29
C VAL A 413 -8.21 -14.33 5.06
N GLN A 414 -8.34 -13.56 3.99
CA GLN A 414 -7.40 -13.62 2.88
C GLN A 414 -6.21 -12.72 3.20
N THR A 415 -5.01 -13.25 2.99
CA THR A 415 -3.74 -12.55 3.23
C THR A 415 -2.75 -12.84 2.12
N GLY A 416 -1.84 -11.90 1.87
CA GLY A 416 -0.74 -12.10 0.92
C GLY A 416 -1.04 -11.73 -0.53
N GLY A 417 -2.10 -10.96 -0.78
CA GLY A 417 -2.55 -10.62 -2.14
C GLY A 417 -3.25 -11.79 -2.84
N PRO A 418 -3.53 -11.67 -4.15
CA PRO A 418 -4.35 -12.64 -4.87
C PRO A 418 -3.64 -14.00 -5.02
N LEU A 419 -2.31 -13.97 -5.12
CA LEU A 419 -1.40 -15.13 -5.08
C LEU A 419 -1.18 -15.71 -3.68
N GLY A 420 -1.76 -15.08 -2.67
CA GLY A 420 -1.70 -15.50 -1.27
C GLY A 420 -2.66 -16.65 -0.99
N GLY A 421 -3.27 -16.64 0.18
CA GLY A 421 -4.18 -17.71 0.58
C GLY A 421 -5.21 -17.26 1.59
N VAL A 422 -6.07 -18.20 1.98
CA VAL A 422 -7.05 -18.02 3.04
C VAL A 422 -6.59 -18.71 4.32
N LEU A 423 -6.80 -18.04 5.45
CA LEU A 423 -6.57 -18.57 6.79
C LEU A 423 -7.88 -18.63 7.56
N PRO A 424 -8.26 -19.78 8.13
CA PRO A 424 -9.41 -19.88 9.02
C PRO A 424 -9.20 -19.12 10.34
N VAL A 425 -10.29 -18.82 11.04
CA VAL A 425 -10.28 -18.03 12.28
C VAL A 425 -9.42 -18.64 13.40
N ASP A 426 -9.25 -19.95 13.42
CA ASP A 426 -8.43 -20.69 14.40
C ASP A 426 -6.92 -20.54 14.15
N GLN A 427 -6.53 -20.05 12.96
CA GLN A 427 -5.13 -19.74 12.62
C GLN A 427 -4.75 -18.27 12.89
N LEU A 428 -5.69 -17.41 13.32
CA LEU A 428 -5.41 -15.97 13.51
C LEU A 428 -4.50 -15.68 14.70
N ASP A 429 -4.29 -16.65 15.59
CA ASP A 429 -3.31 -16.52 16.69
C ASP A 429 -1.86 -16.65 16.20
N ILE A 430 -1.65 -16.82 14.89
CA ILE A 430 -0.34 -16.74 14.28
C ILE A 430 0.30 -15.37 14.54
N ILE A 431 1.54 -15.41 14.99
CA ILE A 431 2.36 -14.22 15.20
C ILE A 431 2.69 -13.63 13.83
N LEU A 432 2.46 -12.33 13.67
CA LEU A 432 2.98 -11.54 12.56
C LEU A 432 4.50 -11.48 12.69
N ASP A 433 5.14 -12.41 12.00
CA ASP A 433 6.56 -12.53 11.78
C ASP A 433 6.75 -13.21 10.42
N LEU A 434 7.68 -12.72 9.60
CA LEU A 434 7.83 -13.16 8.22
C LEU A 434 8.19 -14.65 8.11
N ASP A 435 8.99 -15.17 9.04
CA ASP A 435 9.41 -16.57 9.03
C ASP A 435 8.37 -17.48 9.68
N VAL A 436 7.71 -17.02 10.76
CA VAL A 436 6.61 -17.77 11.41
C VAL A 436 5.45 -17.95 10.44
N MET A 437 5.04 -16.89 9.74
CA MET A 437 3.98 -16.97 8.75
C MET A 437 4.34 -17.91 7.59
N ALA A 438 5.55 -17.77 7.03
CA ALA A 438 6.01 -18.65 5.96
C ALA A 438 6.04 -20.13 6.40
N ALA A 439 6.46 -20.42 7.63
CA ALA A 439 6.47 -21.77 8.18
C ALA A 439 5.06 -22.35 8.37
N ALA A 440 4.06 -21.52 8.63
CA ALA A 440 2.65 -21.93 8.69
C ALA A 440 2.00 -22.09 7.30
N GLY A 441 2.74 -21.79 6.22
CA GLY A 441 2.19 -21.76 4.86
C GLY A 441 1.33 -20.53 4.56
N ALA A 442 1.43 -19.50 5.41
CA ALA A 442 0.84 -18.19 5.19
C ALA A 442 1.89 -17.23 4.64
N MET A 443 1.45 -16.13 4.04
CA MET A 443 2.35 -15.03 3.70
C MET A 443 1.67 -13.70 3.99
N PHE A 444 2.37 -12.80 4.67
CA PHE A 444 1.88 -11.44 4.88
C PHE A 444 1.85 -10.65 3.55
N GLY A 445 2.78 -10.97 2.63
CA GLY A 445 2.85 -10.37 1.30
C GLY A 445 2.99 -8.85 1.34
N SER A 446 2.13 -8.16 0.59
CA SER A 446 2.02 -6.70 0.56
C SER A 446 1.33 -6.10 1.78
N GLY A 447 0.76 -6.91 2.67
CA GLY A 447 0.08 -6.46 3.90
C GLY A 447 -1.44 -6.30 3.78
N GLY A 448 -2.04 -6.67 2.65
CA GLY A 448 -3.50 -6.74 2.52
C GLY A 448 -4.11 -7.85 3.38
N LEU A 449 -5.14 -7.51 4.15
CA LEU A 449 -5.96 -8.42 4.95
C LEU A 449 -7.44 -8.19 4.62
N ILE A 450 -8.05 -9.14 3.90
CA ILE A 450 -9.48 -9.12 3.60
C ILE A 450 -10.18 -10.06 4.57
N VAL A 451 -10.88 -9.48 5.54
CA VAL A 451 -11.59 -10.22 6.60
C VAL A 451 -12.98 -10.62 6.10
N CYS A 452 -13.38 -11.87 6.32
CA CYS A 452 -14.64 -12.42 5.85
C CYS A 452 -15.42 -13.09 6.99
N ASN A 453 -16.69 -12.73 7.14
CA ASN A 453 -17.58 -13.33 8.13
C ASN A 453 -18.23 -14.64 7.64
N GLU A 454 -19.07 -15.25 8.48
CA GLU A 454 -19.73 -16.54 8.23
C GLU A 454 -20.64 -16.59 7.00
N ASP A 455 -21.12 -15.45 6.48
CA ASP A 455 -21.95 -15.39 5.27
C ASP A 455 -21.13 -15.55 3.97
N ARG A 456 -19.79 -15.44 4.04
CA ARG A 456 -18.94 -15.38 2.86
C ARG A 456 -18.57 -16.76 2.34
N SER A 457 -18.76 -16.97 1.04
CA SER A 457 -18.29 -18.18 0.36
C SER A 457 -16.80 -18.11 0.08
N VAL A 458 -16.06 -19.06 0.63
CA VAL A 458 -14.63 -19.23 0.35
C VAL A 458 -14.39 -19.72 -1.08
N VAL A 459 -15.34 -20.49 -1.64
CA VAL A 459 -15.26 -21.01 -3.02
C VAL A 459 -15.35 -19.85 -4.02
N ASP A 460 -16.32 -18.95 -3.84
CA ASP A 460 -16.47 -17.79 -4.74
C ASP A 460 -15.31 -16.79 -4.57
N LEU A 461 -14.84 -16.54 -3.35
CA LEU A 461 -13.65 -15.71 -3.16
C LEU A 461 -12.45 -16.31 -3.91
N THR A 462 -12.21 -17.62 -3.76
CA THR A 462 -11.11 -18.32 -4.43
C THR A 462 -11.22 -18.21 -5.96
N ARG A 463 -12.44 -18.36 -6.50
CA ARG A 463 -12.72 -18.15 -7.93
C ARG A 463 -12.37 -16.72 -8.37
N ASN A 464 -12.77 -15.70 -7.60
CA ASN A 464 -12.48 -14.30 -7.91
C ASN A 464 -10.97 -13.99 -7.90
N LEU A 465 -10.22 -14.50 -6.91
CA LEU A 465 -8.76 -14.32 -6.85
C LEU A 465 -8.09 -14.98 -8.06
N LEU A 466 -8.50 -16.20 -8.40
CA LEU A 466 -7.94 -16.90 -9.55
C LEU A 466 -8.32 -16.25 -10.88
N ALA A 467 -9.53 -15.70 -11.01
CA ALA A 467 -9.95 -14.95 -12.19
C ALA A 467 -9.07 -13.71 -12.40
N PHE A 468 -8.76 -12.99 -11.32
CA PHE A 468 -7.78 -11.90 -11.35
C PHE A 468 -6.41 -12.41 -11.82
N ASP A 469 -5.87 -13.46 -11.20
CA ASP A 469 -4.56 -13.99 -11.56
C ASP A 469 -4.48 -14.50 -13.01
N GLN A 470 -5.57 -15.08 -13.51
CA GLN A 470 -5.68 -15.54 -14.89
C GLN A 470 -5.59 -14.36 -15.87
N MET A 471 -6.33 -13.28 -15.60
CA MET A 471 -6.33 -12.07 -16.42
C MET A 471 -4.96 -11.39 -16.42
N GLU A 472 -4.30 -11.38 -15.27
CA GLU A 472 -3.02 -10.71 -15.07
C GLU A 472 -1.81 -11.51 -15.53
N SER A 473 -2.02 -12.70 -16.10
CA SER A 473 -0.95 -13.48 -16.69
C SER A 473 -0.31 -12.74 -17.86
N CYS A 474 1.01 -12.53 -17.81
CA CYS A 474 1.77 -12.01 -18.96
C CYS A 474 1.69 -12.92 -20.21
N GLY A 475 1.24 -14.18 -20.05
CA GLY A 475 1.05 -15.14 -21.13
C GLY A 475 2.32 -15.83 -21.63
N LYS A 476 3.48 -15.59 -21.00
CA LYS A 476 4.79 -16.09 -21.47
C LYS A 476 5.01 -17.59 -21.26
N CYS A 477 4.60 -18.14 -20.11
CA CYS A 477 4.80 -19.56 -19.79
C CYS A 477 3.48 -20.34 -19.88
N PHE A 478 3.51 -21.49 -20.56
CA PHE A 478 2.33 -22.35 -20.73
C PHE A 478 1.69 -22.79 -19.41
N PRO A 479 2.46 -23.21 -18.38
CA PRO A 479 1.86 -23.64 -17.11
C PRO A 479 1.02 -22.54 -16.46
N CYS A 480 1.52 -21.31 -16.38
CA CYS A 480 0.75 -20.19 -15.84
C CYS A 480 -0.47 -19.86 -16.71
N ARG A 481 -0.27 -19.63 -18.02
CA ARG A 481 -1.34 -19.14 -18.90
C ARG A 481 -2.50 -20.12 -19.00
N LEU A 482 -2.22 -21.41 -19.25
CA LEU A 482 -3.25 -22.41 -19.44
C LEU A 482 -3.69 -23.03 -18.10
N GLY A 483 -2.77 -23.18 -17.15
CA GLY A 483 -3.09 -23.74 -15.84
C GLY A 483 -4.10 -22.88 -15.08
N MET A 484 -3.92 -21.55 -15.08
CA MET A 484 -4.89 -20.62 -14.48
C MET A 484 -6.27 -20.74 -15.13
N SER A 485 -6.34 -20.77 -16.48
CA SER A 485 -7.61 -20.94 -17.19
C SER A 485 -8.31 -22.26 -16.85
N HIS A 486 -7.58 -23.38 -16.82
CA HIS A 486 -8.17 -24.68 -16.46
C HIS A 486 -8.61 -24.74 -14.99
N LEU A 487 -7.85 -24.13 -14.07
CA LEU A 487 -8.26 -24.02 -12.67
C LEU A 487 -9.54 -23.18 -12.55
N LEU A 488 -9.64 -22.07 -13.29
CA LEU A 488 -10.82 -21.19 -13.28
C LEU A 488 -12.05 -21.91 -13.81
N GLU A 489 -11.94 -22.66 -14.91
CA GLU A 489 -13.04 -23.49 -15.42
C GLU A 489 -13.55 -24.51 -14.40
N VAL A 490 -12.67 -25.07 -13.57
CA VAL A 490 -13.06 -25.98 -12.48
C VAL A 490 -13.79 -25.22 -11.38
N LEU A 491 -13.28 -24.06 -10.96
CA LEU A 491 -13.90 -23.22 -9.94
C LEU A 491 -15.24 -22.63 -10.39
N ASP A 492 -15.39 -22.27 -11.67
CA ASP A 492 -16.66 -21.81 -12.25
C ASP A 492 -17.72 -22.91 -12.17
N ARG A 493 -17.37 -24.17 -12.49
CA ARG A 493 -18.28 -25.31 -12.30
C ARG A 493 -18.65 -25.54 -10.85
N LEU A 494 -17.67 -25.50 -9.94
CA LEU A 494 -17.93 -25.61 -8.50
C LEU A 494 -18.86 -24.48 -8.03
N CYS A 495 -18.68 -23.26 -8.51
CA CYS A 495 -19.57 -22.17 -8.17
C CYS A 495 -20.99 -22.32 -8.76
N ALA A 496 -21.13 -23.05 -9.86
CA ALA A 496 -22.44 -23.40 -10.44
C ALA A 496 -23.11 -24.61 -9.76
N GLY A 497 -22.48 -25.25 -8.77
CA GLY A 497 -22.95 -26.52 -8.19
C GLY A 497 -22.81 -27.72 -9.13
N GLU A 498 -21.96 -27.60 -10.16
CA GLU A 498 -21.70 -28.61 -11.19
C GLU A 498 -20.31 -29.27 -11.00
N GLY A 499 -19.79 -29.24 -9.77
CA GLY A 499 -18.51 -29.84 -9.42
C GLY A 499 -18.48 -31.35 -9.63
N ARG A 500 -17.29 -31.90 -9.89
CA ARG A 500 -17.08 -33.34 -10.07
C ARG A 500 -16.24 -33.92 -8.93
N PRO A 501 -16.43 -35.21 -8.57
CA PRO A 501 -15.62 -35.85 -7.54
C PRO A 501 -14.10 -35.79 -7.80
N GLU A 502 -13.68 -35.75 -9.06
CA GLU A 502 -12.27 -35.71 -9.46
C GLU A 502 -11.67 -34.29 -9.52
N ASP A 503 -12.49 -33.25 -9.35
CA ASP A 503 -12.07 -31.86 -9.59
C ASP A 503 -10.99 -31.40 -8.61
N MET A 504 -11.05 -31.85 -7.35
CA MET A 504 -10.04 -31.52 -6.33
C MET A 504 -8.66 -32.05 -6.71
N ALA A 505 -8.59 -33.32 -7.11
CA ALA A 505 -7.35 -33.96 -7.56
C ALA A 505 -6.87 -33.38 -8.90
N LEU A 506 -7.79 -32.96 -9.77
CA LEU A 506 -7.44 -32.26 -11.00
C LEU A 506 -6.78 -30.91 -10.71
N MET A 507 -7.37 -30.08 -9.84
CA MET A 507 -6.80 -28.79 -9.45
C MET A 507 -5.41 -28.94 -8.82
N GLU A 508 -5.21 -29.92 -7.94
CA GLU A 508 -3.91 -30.21 -7.33
C GLU A 508 -2.83 -30.56 -8.37
N ARG A 509 -3.16 -31.40 -9.37
CA ARG A 509 -2.23 -31.75 -10.45
C ARG A 509 -1.86 -30.54 -11.30
N ILE A 510 -2.85 -29.72 -11.67
CA ILE A 510 -2.61 -28.50 -12.46
C ILE A 510 -1.71 -27.54 -11.65
N GLY A 511 -2.07 -27.28 -10.40
CA GLY A 511 -1.37 -26.38 -9.51
C GLY A 511 0.08 -26.80 -9.21
N SER A 512 0.29 -28.10 -8.98
CA SER A 512 1.65 -28.64 -8.78
C SER A 512 2.54 -28.44 -10.01
N ASN A 513 1.98 -28.62 -11.21
CA ASN A 513 2.69 -28.36 -12.46
C ASN A 513 2.96 -26.87 -12.67
N MET A 514 2.03 -25.99 -12.30
CA MET A 514 2.23 -24.53 -12.34
C MET A 514 3.38 -24.10 -11.43
N LYS A 515 3.43 -24.63 -10.20
CA LYS A 515 4.45 -24.31 -9.19
C LYS A 515 5.87 -24.56 -9.70
N VAL A 516 6.10 -25.67 -10.40
CA VAL A 516 7.43 -26.03 -10.91
C VAL A 516 7.70 -25.53 -12.33
N GLY A 517 6.67 -25.36 -13.15
CA GLY A 517 6.81 -25.04 -14.57
C GLY A 517 6.73 -23.54 -14.92
N SER A 518 6.40 -22.68 -13.95
CA SER A 518 6.24 -21.24 -14.18
C SER A 518 7.54 -20.45 -13.99
N LEU A 519 7.73 -19.44 -14.83
CA LEU A 519 8.96 -18.63 -14.87
C LEU A 519 9.10 -17.67 -13.67
N CYS A 520 7.98 -17.12 -13.20
CA CYS A 520 7.97 -16.09 -12.15
C CYS A 520 6.98 -16.43 -11.03
N GLY A 521 7.02 -15.64 -9.95
CA GLY A 521 6.18 -15.81 -8.77
C GLY A 521 4.68 -15.88 -9.07
N HIS A 522 4.19 -15.13 -10.07
CA HIS A 522 2.78 -15.14 -10.48
C HIS A 522 2.27 -16.56 -10.80
N GLY A 523 2.95 -17.26 -11.70
CA GLY A 523 2.56 -18.63 -12.04
C GLY A 523 2.95 -19.66 -10.98
N GLN A 524 4.04 -19.41 -10.23
CA GLN A 524 4.51 -20.35 -9.21
C GLN A 524 3.60 -20.39 -7.97
N LEU A 525 3.01 -19.24 -7.62
CA LEU A 525 2.18 -19.05 -6.44
C LEU A 525 0.68 -19.03 -6.77
N GLY A 526 0.30 -18.94 -8.05
CA GLY A 526 -1.09 -18.86 -8.48
C GLY A 526 -2.03 -19.99 -8.05
N TYR A 527 -1.49 -21.13 -7.63
CA TYR A 527 -2.28 -22.22 -7.05
C TYR A 527 -2.50 -22.09 -5.53
N ASN A 528 -1.72 -21.26 -4.83
CA ASN A 528 -1.82 -21.08 -3.38
C ASN A 528 -3.23 -20.70 -2.87
N PRO A 529 -3.99 -19.78 -3.51
CA PRO A 529 -5.33 -19.45 -3.02
C PRO A 529 -6.23 -20.68 -3.05
N VAL A 530 -6.16 -21.47 -4.12
CA VAL A 530 -6.89 -22.74 -4.23
C VAL A 530 -6.39 -23.76 -3.22
N ALA A 531 -5.08 -23.98 -3.13
CA ALA A 531 -4.48 -24.98 -2.24
C ALA A 531 -4.86 -24.73 -0.76
N SER A 532 -4.79 -23.48 -0.31
CA SER A 532 -5.16 -23.09 1.05
C SER A 532 -6.66 -23.22 1.29
N ALA A 533 -7.50 -22.76 0.37
CA ALA A 533 -8.95 -22.86 0.48
C ALA A 533 -9.41 -24.32 0.56
N VAL A 534 -8.87 -25.20 -0.29
CA VAL A 534 -9.16 -26.64 -0.27
C VAL A 534 -8.68 -27.29 1.03
N LYS A 535 -7.48 -26.93 1.51
CA LYS A 535 -6.91 -27.48 2.74
C LYS A 535 -7.77 -27.17 3.97
N PHE A 536 -8.26 -25.94 4.10
CA PHE A 536 -8.96 -25.50 5.30
C PHE A 536 -10.49 -25.58 5.20
N PHE A 537 -11.04 -25.53 3.99
CA PHE A 537 -12.48 -25.49 3.73
C PHE A 537 -12.92 -26.55 2.71
N GLY A 538 -12.21 -27.68 2.63
CA GLY A 538 -12.48 -28.75 1.67
C GLY A 538 -13.92 -29.25 1.66
N ASP A 539 -14.60 -29.22 2.81
CA ASP A 539 -16.02 -29.58 2.93
C ASP A 539 -16.95 -28.65 2.14
N GLU A 540 -16.62 -27.35 2.04
CA GLU A 540 -17.40 -26.40 1.23
C GLU A 540 -17.19 -26.63 -0.27
N PHE A 541 -15.98 -27.04 -0.68
CA PHE A 541 -15.71 -27.43 -2.05
C PHE A 541 -16.41 -28.75 -2.40
N ALA A 542 -16.34 -29.75 -1.50
CA ALA A 542 -16.99 -31.04 -1.69
C ALA A 542 -18.51 -30.92 -1.77
N ALA A 543 -19.13 -30.01 -0.99
CA ALA A 543 -20.56 -29.74 -1.05
C ALA A 543 -21.00 -29.23 -2.43
N GLN A 544 -20.16 -28.50 -3.15
CA GLN A 544 -20.45 -28.01 -4.50
C GLN A 544 -20.33 -29.09 -5.59
N CYS A 545 -19.84 -30.29 -5.26
CA CYS A 545 -19.84 -31.44 -6.17
C CYS A 545 -21.12 -32.29 -6.06
N ASP A 546 -21.98 -32.01 -5.08
CA ASP A 546 -23.27 -32.69 -4.91
C ASP A 546 -24.41 -31.69 -5.15
N PRO A 547 -25.19 -31.81 -6.24
CA PRO A 547 -26.31 -30.92 -6.54
C PRO A 547 -27.35 -30.82 -5.41
N GLY A 548 -27.43 -31.82 -4.53
CA GLY A 548 -28.33 -31.80 -3.36
C GLY A 548 -27.75 -31.12 -2.11
N ALA A 549 -26.44 -30.86 -2.08
CA ALA A 549 -25.72 -30.24 -0.97
C ALA A 549 -25.07 -28.89 -1.34
N ALA A 550 -25.15 -28.50 -2.63
CA ALA A 550 -24.64 -27.23 -3.14
C ALA A 550 -25.20 -26.06 -2.32
N ARG A 551 -24.30 -25.27 -1.75
CA ARG A 551 -24.64 -24.11 -0.93
C ARG A 551 -24.78 -22.88 -1.82
N ASP A 552 -25.73 -22.02 -1.49
CA ASP A 552 -25.78 -20.67 -2.05
C ASP A 552 -24.45 -19.95 -1.74
N LEU A 553 -23.83 -19.37 -2.76
CA LEU A 553 -22.52 -18.72 -2.64
C LEU A 553 -22.60 -17.36 -1.93
N GLY A 554 -23.81 -16.89 -1.62
CA GLY A 554 -24.03 -15.63 -0.92
C GLY A 554 -23.67 -14.42 -1.78
N THR A 555 -23.48 -13.27 -1.13
CA THR A 555 -23.15 -12.02 -1.83
C THR A 555 -21.63 -11.80 -1.92
N LEU A 556 -21.20 -11.30 -3.08
CA LEU A 556 -19.83 -10.93 -3.40
C LEU A 556 -19.11 -10.24 -2.23
N VAL A 557 -17.85 -10.64 -2.02
CA VAL A 557 -16.88 -9.83 -1.27
C VAL A 557 -16.47 -8.67 -2.19
N SER A 558 -17.30 -7.64 -2.25
CA SER A 558 -16.82 -6.31 -2.62
C SER A 558 -16.42 -5.64 -1.30
N PRO A 559 -15.25 -4.98 -1.20
CA PRO A 559 -14.96 -4.08 -0.09
C PRO A 559 -16.16 -3.15 0.00
N ARG A 560 -16.89 -3.19 1.12
CA ARG A 560 -17.93 -2.19 1.37
C ARG A 560 -17.19 -0.85 1.41
N ALA A 561 -17.31 -0.08 0.33
CA ALA A 561 -16.87 1.31 0.35
C ALA A 561 -17.60 2.01 1.53
N PRO A 562 -16.90 2.84 2.33
CA PRO A 562 -17.54 3.60 3.38
C PRO A 562 -18.72 4.39 2.76
N LEU A 563 -19.89 4.24 3.38
CA LEU A 563 -21.15 4.80 2.89
C LEU A 563 -21.16 6.33 3.06
N ARG A 564 -20.70 7.04 2.01
CA ARG A 564 -21.28 8.25 1.37
C ARG A 564 -20.30 8.78 0.31
N GLY A 565 -20.79 9.08 -0.89
CA GLY A 565 -20.08 9.90 -1.91
C GLY A 565 -19.65 9.19 -3.20
N ALA A 566 -18.95 8.06 -3.13
CA ALA A 566 -18.31 7.45 -4.32
C ALA A 566 -19.21 6.56 -5.22
N GLN A 567 -20.53 6.77 -5.22
CA GLN A 567 -21.44 6.14 -6.20
C GLN A 567 -21.85 7.05 -7.36
N LEU A 568 -21.24 8.24 -7.47
CA LEU A 568 -21.38 9.06 -8.66
C LEU A 568 -20.34 8.63 -9.70
N ALA A 569 -20.82 7.92 -10.73
CA ALA A 569 -20.16 7.56 -11.99
C ALA A 569 -19.44 6.20 -12.13
N GLY A 570 -19.67 5.21 -11.26
CA GLY A 570 -19.36 3.79 -11.61
C GLY A 570 -17.87 3.46 -11.81
N GLU A 571 -16.97 4.26 -11.25
CA GLU A 571 -15.52 4.04 -11.30
C GLU A 571 -14.95 4.10 -9.88
N THR A 572 -14.64 2.93 -9.32
CA THR A 572 -13.77 2.83 -8.13
C THR A 572 -12.37 2.46 -8.62
N PRO A 573 -11.34 3.31 -8.42
CA PRO A 573 -9.97 3.03 -8.89
C PRO A 573 -9.21 1.97 -8.07
N THR A 574 -9.77 1.51 -6.95
CA THR A 574 -9.06 0.62 -6.03
C THR A 574 -9.77 -0.73 -5.90
N ALA A 575 -9.52 -1.58 -6.89
CA ALA A 575 -9.73 -3.04 -6.96
C ALA A 575 -10.44 -3.73 -5.77
N VAL A 576 -11.69 -4.13 -5.97
CA VAL A 576 -12.09 -5.55 -6.17
C VAL A 576 -13.23 -5.54 -7.19
N VAL A 577 -13.00 -6.21 -8.32
CA VAL A 577 -13.98 -6.64 -9.34
C VAL A 577 -15.21 -5.73 -9.49
N LYS A 578 -15.18 -4.90 -10.54
CA LYS A 578 -16.35 -4.20 -11.08
C LYS A 578 -17.55 -5.17 -11.13
N ALA A 579 -18.72 -4.79 -10.61
CA ALA A 579 -19.89 -5.70 -10.49
C ALA A 579 -20.37 -6.27 -11.84
N ASP A 580 -19.97 -5.63 -12.94
CA ASP A 580 -20.19 -5.96 -14.34
C ASP A 580 -19.19 -6.98 -14.94
N PHE A 581 -18.26 -7.50 -14.15
CA PHE A 581 -17.18 -8.38 -14.64
C PHE A 581 -17.59 -9.82 -14.96
N VAL A 582 -18.80 -10.25 -14.57
CA VAL A 582 -19.39 -11.49 -15.11
C VAL A 582 -20.19 -11.13 -16.36
N ALA A 583 -19.50 -10.70 -17.40
CA ALA A 583 -20.10 -10.71 -18.73
C ALA A 583 -20.36 -12.18 -19.07
N ARG A 584 -21.64 -12.60 -19.05
CA ARG A 584 -22.06 -13.81 -19.75
C ARG A 584 -21.57 -13.64 -21.20
N PRO A 585 -20.83 -14.59 -21.79
CA PRO A 585 -20.59 -14.54 -23.21
C PRO A 585 -21.96 -14.58 -23.90
N GLU A 586 -22.42 -13.46 -24.44
CA GLU A 586 -23.49 -13.53 -25.42
C GLU A 586 -22.96 -14.39 -26.56
N PRO A 587 -23.66 -15.47 -26.95
CA PRO A 587 -23.23 -16.26 -28.09
C PRO A 587 -23.19 -15.31 -29.29
N VAL A 588 -21.99 -15.12 -29.83
CA VAL A 588 -21.80 -14.40 -31.09
C VAL A 588 -22.71 -15.08 -32.09
N GLY A 589 -23.77 -14.38 -32.48
CA GLY A 589 -24.72 -14.86 -33.46
C GLY A 589 -23.94 -15.22 -34.72
N VAL A 590 -23.91 -16.51 -35.03
CA VAL A 590 -23.42 -17.00 -36.31
C VAL A 590 -24.28 -16.32 -37.36
N SER A 591 -23.72 -15.33 -38.07
CA SER A 591 -24.37 -14.79 -39.25
C SER A 591 -24.54 -15.95 -40.23
N ALA A 592 -25.78 -16.36 -40.45
CA ALA A 592 -26.10 -17.33 -41.47
C ALA A 592 -25.47 -16.89 -42.80
N ALA A 593 -24.70 -17.79 -43.39
CA ALA A 593 -24.15 -17.61 -44.72
C ALA A 593 -25.28 -17.32 -45.73
N PRO A 594 -25.05 -16.47 -46.74
CA PRO A 594 -26.02 -16.29 -47.80
C PRO A 594 -26.17 -17.62 -48.56
N SER A 595 -27.40 -18.11 -48.65
CA SER A 595 -27.76 -19.22 -49.53
C SER A 595 -27.52 -18.79 -50.99
N GLU A 596 -26.51 -19.38 -51.62
CA GLU A 596 -26.46 -19.54 -53.07
C GLU A 596 -27.60 -20.50 -53.48
N ASP A 597 -28.37 -20.07 -54.48
CA ASP A 597 -29.20 -20.81 -55.45
C ASP A 597 -30.39 -19.89 -55.83
N GLY A 598 -30.58 -19.38 -57.05
CA GLY A 598 -30.05 -19.83 -58.33
C GLY A 598 -30.96 -20.89 -58.98
N GLY A 599 -32.21 -20.56 -59.29
CA GLY A 599 -33.09 -21.42 -60.11
C GLY A 599 -34.55 -21.40 -59.72
#